data_AF-A0A168F988-F1
#
_entry.id   AF-A0A168F988-F1
#
_cell.length_a   1.000
_cell.length_b   1.000
_cell.length_c   1.000
_cell.angle_alpha   90.00
_cell.angle_beta   90.00
_cell.angle_gamma   90.00
#
_symmetry.space_group_name_H-M   'P 1'
#
loop_
_entity.id
_entity.type
_entity.pdbx_description
1 polymer ?
#
loop_
_entity_poly.entity_id
_entity_poly.type
_entity_poly.pdbx_seq_one_letter_code
_entity_poly.pdbx_strand_id
1 'polypeptide(L)'
;MNTTRKSLFWNVAHSWWILLTFTFYLNGIAFLYIGTKVKHKRWSIFGVIYSLPIIFTIIVILVHPEFGILPTISMILLFSGGLISIIHAFRIRREFLIRLEGQQNVKDDLLHQIESEYGLGPDVPKDTHSDRPVPKTVFTRGLLTRQS
;
A
#
# COMPACT_ATOMS: atom_id res chain seq x y z
N MET A 1 8.32 -28.00 -8.77
CA MET A 1 8.25 -26.92 -7.75
C MET A 1 9.27 -25.85 -8.11
N ASN A 2 8.88 -24.86 -8.93
CA ASN A 2 9.75 -23.73 -9.25
C ASN A 2 9.68 -22.73 -8.10
N THR A 3 10.61 -22.83 -7.15
CA THR A 3 10.91 -21.72 -6.23
C THR A 3 11.57 -20.61 -7.03
N THR A 4 10.79 -19.91 -7.86
CA THR A 4 11.27 -18.73 -8.58
C THR A 4 11.71 -17.73 -7.53
N ARG A 5 13.03 -17.57 -7.38
CA ARG A 5 13.65 -16.38 -6.78
C ARG A 5 12.89 -15.17 -7.33
N LYS A 6 11.96 -14.60 -6.57
CA LYS A 6 11.27 -13.36 -6.98
C LYS A 6 12.40 -12.36 -7.25
N SER A 7 12.54 -12.00 -8.52
CA SER A 7 13.78 -11.38 -8.98
C SER A 7 13.94 -10.02 -8.32
N LEU A 8 15.20 -9.55 -8.18
CA LEU A 8 15.50 -8.20 -7.71
C LEU A 8 14.65 -7.13 -8.42
N PHE A 9 14.27 -7.37 -9.70
CA PHE A 9 13.37 -6.51 -10.44
C PHE A 9 11.98 -6.36 -9.81
N TRP A 10 11.38 -7.44 -9.27
CA TRP A 10 10.07 -7.34 -8.60
C TRP A 10 10.14 -6.45 -7.36
N ASN A 11 11.22 -6.59 -6.58
CA ASN A 11 11.46 -5.76 -5.40
C ASN A 11 11.64 -4.28 -5.77
N VAL A 12 12.39 -3.99 -6.85
CA VAL A 12 12.62 -2.62 -7.32
C VAL A 12 11.33 -2.02 -7.88
N ALA A 13 10.63 -2.75 -8.76
CA ALA A 13 9.39 -2.30 -9.37
C ALA A 13 8.32 -1.94 -8.34
N HIS A 14 8.22 -2.67 -7.23
CA HIS A 14 7.26 -2.38 -6.16
C HIS A 14 7.76 -1.39 -5.10
N SER A 15 9.03 -0.97 -5.17
CA SER A 15 9.63 0.01 -4.24
C SER A 15 9.68 1.43 -4.81
N TRP A 16 9.08 1.69 -5.97
CA TRP A 16 9.11 2.99 -6.64
C TRP A 16 8.58 4.14 -5.78
N TRP A 17 7.65 3.85 -4.86
CA TRP A 17 7.07 4.83 -3.93
C TRP A 17 8.10 5.47 -2.99
N ILE A 18 9.27 4.86 -2.78
CA ILE A 18 10.35 5.45 -1.98
C ILE A 18 10.91 6.71 -2.68
N LEU A 19 10.90 6.77 -4.01
CA LEU A 19 11.35 7.97 -4.72
C LEU A 19 10.46 9.19 -4.39
N LEU A 20 9.18 8.96 -4.10
CA LEU A 20 8.29 10.03 -3.66
C LEU A 20 8.70 10.60 -2.30
N THR A 21 9.31 9.80 -1.41
CA THR A 21 9.76 10.32 -0.10
C THR A 21 10.99 11.22 -0.19
N PHE A 22 11.72 11.18 -1.31
CA PHE A 22 12.84 12.10 -1.59
C PHE A 22 12.37 13.49 -2.05
N THR A 23 11.12 13.63 -2.47
CA THR A 23 10.59 14.93 -2.90
C THR A 23 10.26 15.86 -1.73
N PHE A 24 10.30 15.37 -0.49
CA PHE A 24 9.91 16.07 0.76
C PHE A 24 8.42 16.45 0.84
N TYR A 25 7.83 16.89 -0.27
CA TYR A 25 6.44 17.30 -0.37
C TYR A 25 5.47 16.12 -0.55
N LEU A 26 5.88 15.07 -1.28
CA LEU A 26 5.00 13.94 -1.59
C LEU A 26 5.13 12.77 -0.60
N ASN A 27 5.82 12.99 0.53
CA ASN A 27 6.05 11.97 1.55
C ASN A 27 4.72 11.41 2.08
N GLY A 28 3.79 12.29 2.42
CA GLY A 28 2.46 11.91 2.89
C GLY A 28 1.71 11.01 1.90
N ILE A 29 1.77 11.35 0.60
CA ILE A 29 1.13 10.59 -0.48
C ILE A 29 1.77 9.21 -0.62
N ALA A 30 3.11 9.10 -0.50
CA ALA A 30 3.79 7.81 -0.49
C ALA A 30 3.29 6.89 0.63
N PHE A 31 3.22 7.39 1.86
CA PHE A 31 2.77 6.60 3.01
C PHE A 31 1.28 6.26 2.95
N LEU A 32 0.45 7.16 2.41
CA LEU A 32 -0.96 6.87 2.15
C LEU A 32 -1.12 5.78 1.09
N TYR A 33 -0.39 5.87 -0.03
CA TYR A 33 -0.43 4.89 -1.11
C TYR A 33 -0.05 3.49 -0.61
N ILE A 34 1.06 3.35 0.12
CA ILE A 34 1.44 2.03 0.64
C ILE A 34 0.45 1.51 1.68
N GLY A 35 -0.08 2.39 2.53
CA GLY A 35 -1.05 2.01 3.56
C GLY A 35 -2.36 1.48 2.96
N THR A 36 -2.87 2.13 1.91
CA THR A 36 -4.06 1.65 1.20
C THR A 36 -3.77 0.39 0.40
N LYS A 37 -2.60 0.30 -0.25
CA LYS A 37 -2.20 -0.85 -1.07
C LYS A 37 -2.18 -2.16 -0.29
N VAL A 38 -1.59 -2.16 0.90
CA VAL A 38 -1.52 -3.37 1.76
C VAL A 38 -2.60 -3.41 2.84
N LYS A 39 -3.59 -2.49 2.82
CA LYS A 39 -4.66 -2.37 3.81
C LYS A 39 -4.15 -2.25 5.26
N HIS A 40 -2.99 -1.60 5.46
CA HIS A 40 -2.37 -1.44 6.76
C HIS A 40 -2.65 -0.06 7.36
N LYS A 41 -3.66 0.03 8.23
CA LYS A 41 -4.18 1.29 8.80
C LYS A 41 -3.09 2.18 9.44
N ARG A 42 -2.11 1.59 10.11
CA ARG A 42 -1.03 2.35 10.76
C ARG A 42 -0.18 3.13 9.74
N TRP A 43 0.03 2.59 8.54
CA TRP A 43 0.81 3.28 7.50
C TRP A 43 0.03 4.41 6.86
N SER A 44 -1.28 4.25 6.71
CA SER A 44 -2.16 5.36 6.32
C SER A 44 -2.14 6.50 7.34
N ILE A 45 -2.13 6.18 8.65
CA ILE A 45 -1.99 7.20 9.70
C ILE A 45 -0.66 7.95 9.57
N PHE A 46 0.45 7.24 9.32
CA PHE A 46 1.73 7.92 9.07
C PHE A 46 1.67 8.84 7.84
N GLY A 47 0.95 8.46 6.78
CA GLY A 47 0.75 9.33 5.63
C GLY A 47 0.02 10.63 5.99
N VAL A 48 -0.97 10.58 6.88
CA VAL A 48 -1.62 11.79 7.40
C VAL A 48 -0.62 12.62 8.23
N ILE A 49 0.11 11.99 9.15
CA ILE A 49 1.09 12.68 10.01
C ILE A 49 2.17 13.37 9.17
N TYR A 50 2.73 12.70 8.16
CA TYR A 50 3.74 13.27 7.27
C TYR A 50 3.19 14.30 6.29
N SER A 51 1.86 14.44 6.16
CA SER A 51 1.24 15.52 5.41
C SER A 51 1.09 16.81 6.23
N LEU A 52 1.18 16.74 7.57
CA LEU A 52 1.02 17.91 8.43
C LEU A 52 2.10 18.98 8.20
N PRO A 53 3.39 18.65 8.06
CA PRO A 53 4.42 19.66 7.80
C PRO A 53 4.17 20.45 6.51
N ILE A 54 3.80 19.80 5.42
CA ILE A 54 3.51 20.49 4.16
C ILE A 54 2.26 21.35 4.25
N ILE A 55 1.18 20.86 4.89
CA ILE A 55 -0.04 21.65 5.11
C ILE A 55 0.29 22.89 5.94
N PHE A 56 1.09 22.73 6.99
CA PHE A 56 1.54 23.82 7.83
C PHE A 56 2.37 24.85 7.04
N THR A 57 3.33 24.40 6.23
CA THR A 57 4.13 25.29 5.37
C THR A 57 3.25 26.06 4.38
N ILE A 58 2.25 25.41 3.75
CA ILE A 58 1.32 26.08 2.83
C ILE A 58 0.53 27.18 3.56
N ILE A 59 -0.01 26.88 4.75
CA ILE A 59 -0.76 27.87 5.55
C ILE A 59 0.14 29.06 5.92
N VAL A 60 1.36 28.80 6.38
CA VAL A 60 2.30 29.86 6.77
C VAL A 60 2.64 30.75 5.58
N ILE A 61 2.92 30.18 4.40
CA ILE A 61 3.22 30.96 3.18
C ILE A 61 2.02 31.82 2.75
N LEU A 62 0.80 31.31 2.90
CA LEU A 62 -0.42 32.04 2.50
C LEU A 62 -0.78 33.19 3.46
N VAL A 63 -0.54 33.01 4.76
CA VAL A 63 -0.94 33.98 5.79
C VAL A 63 0.18 34.98 6.12
N HIS A 64 1.44 34.54 6.09
CA HIS A 64 2.64 35.31 6.45
C HIS A 64 3.73 35.14 5.38
N PRO A 65 3.60 35.80 4.22
CA PRO A 65 4.57 35.69 3.12
C PRO A 65 5.90 36.36 3.43
N GLU A 66 5.96 37.30 4.39
CA GLU A 66 7.19 37.96 4.81
C GLU A 66 8.20 37.01 5.50
N PHE A 67 9.49 37.29 5.30
CA PHE A 67 10.55 36.56 6.01
C PHE A 67 10.44 36.80 7.51
N GLY A 68 10.35 35.72 8.28
CA GLY A 68 10.19 35.78 9.71
C GLY A 68 10.39 34.43 10.39
N ILE A 69 10.13 34.39 11.70
CA ILE A 69 10.33 33.21 12.53
C ILE A 69 9.41 32.06 12.08
N LEU A 70 8.14 32.35 11.77
CA LEU A 70 7.16 31.33 11.37
C LEU A 70 7.53 30.60 10.07
N PRO A 71 7.83 31.27 8.94
CA PRO A 71 8.33 30.60 7.74
C PRO A 71 9.60 29.79 8.00
N THR A 72 10.53 30.32 8.81
CA THR A 72 11.79 29.63 9.16
C THR A 72 11.53 28.32 9.90
N ILE A 73 10.65 28.34 10.91
CA ILE A 73 10.24 27.13 11.66
C ILE A 73 9.56 26.13 10.72
N SER A 74 8.66 26.61 9.83
CA SER A 74 7.94 25.73 8.90
C SER A 74 8.89 25.00 7.95
N MET A 75 9.94 25.68 7.46
CA MET A 75 10.95 25.10 6.59
C MET A 75 11.79 24.05 7.34
N ILE A 76 12.24 24.36 8.56
CA ILE A 76 12.98 23.41 9.40
C ILE A 76 12.15 22.15 9.64
N LEU A 77 10.85 22.31 9.96
CA LEU A 77 9.94 21.19 10.18
C LEU A 77 9.74 20.34 8.91
N LEU A 78 9.61 20.98 7.75
CA LEU A 78 9.48 20.29 6.46
C LEU A 78 10.72 19.46 6.13
N PHE A 79 11.92 20.05 6.25
CA PHE A 79 13.17 19.34 5.94
C PHE A 79 13.47 18.23 6.94
N SER A 80 13.39 18.51 8.24
CA SER A 80 13.63 17.51 9.29
C SER A 80 12.59 16.39 9.22
N GLY A 81 11.32 16.73 9.03
CA GLY A 81 10.22 15.77 8.84
C GLY A 81 10.45 14.89 7.60
N GLY A 82 10.93 15.47 6.50
CA GLY A 82 11.23 14.71 5.30
C GLY A 82 12.43 13.77 5.44
N LEU A 83 13.50 14.19 6.12
CA LEU A 83 14.63 13.30 6.43
C LEU A 83 14.20 12.10 7.29
N ILE A 84 13.39 12.35 8.33
CA ILE A 84 12.82 11.29 9.16
C ILE A 84 11.94 10.36 8.31
N SER A 85 11.16 10.92 7.39
CA SER A 85 10.29 10.16 6.50
C SER A 85 11.08 9.22 5.57
N ILE A 86 12.24 9.66 5.06
CA ILE A 86 13.10 8.86 4.19
C ILE A 86 13.61 7.64 4.98
N ILE A 87 14.14 7.86 6.18
CA ILE A 87 14.59 6.78 7.07
C ILE A 87 13.45 5.81 7.37
N HIS A 88 12.26 6.34 7.66
CA HIS A 88 11.07 5.52 7.95
C HIS A 88 10.63 4.70 6.73
N ALA A 89 10.70 5.27 5.53
CA ALA A 89 10.38 4.59 4.28
C ALA A 89 11.28 3.37 4.05
N PHE A 90 12.60 3.50 4.27
CA PHE A 90 13.53 2.38 4.16
C PHE A 90 13.22 1.26 5.17
N ARG A 91 12.81 1.60 6.39
CA ARG A 91 12.39 0.60 7.40
C ARG A 91 11.11 -0.12 6.98
N ILE A 92 10.10 0.62 6.52
CA ILE A 92 8.81 0.06 6.11
C ILE A 92 8.94 -0.79 4.83
N ARG A 93 9.87 -0.45 3.92
CA ARG A 93 10.05 -1.15 2.64
C ARG A 93 10.08 -2.67 2.78
N ARG A 94 10.89 -3.19 3.71
CA ARG A 94 11.03 -4.63 3.90
C ARG A 94 9.72 -5.28 4.33
N GLU A 95 9.02 -4.66 5.28
CA GLU A 95 7.73 -5.14 5.77
C GLU A 95 6.63 -5.03 4.69
N PHE A 96 6.64 -3.95 3.90
CA PHE A 96 5.72 -3.73 2.80
C PHE A 96 5.81 -4.83 1.74
N LEU A 97 7.03 -5.19 1.32
CA LEU A 97 7.24 -6.24 0.31
C LEU A 97 6.72 -7.59 0.79
N ILE A 98 6.97 -7.95 2.07
CA ILE A 98 6.48 -9.20 2.67
C ILE A 98 4.95 -9.24 2.72
N ARG A 99 4.30 -8.16 3.15
CA ARG A 99 2.83 -8.09 3.21
C ARG A 99 2.21 -8.13 1.81
N LEU A 100 2.82 -7.45 0.85
CA LEU A 100 2.38 -7.44 -0.53
C LEU A 100 2.47 -8.84 -1.16
N GLU A 101 3.58 -9.53 -0.94
CA GLU A 101 3.76 -10.92 -1.35
C GLU A 101 2.71 -11.84 -0.73
N GLY A 102 2.46 -11.73 0.58
CA GLY A 102 1.42 -12.50 1.24
C GLY A 102 0.03 -12.27 0.65
N GLN A 103 -0.31 -11.02 0.30
CA GLN A 103 -1.59 -10.71 -0.34
C GLN A 103 -1.70 -11.25 -1.77
N GLN A 104 -0.59 -11.27 -2.53
CA GLN A 104 -0.56 -11.85 -3.86
C GLN A 104 -0.75 -13.35 -3.82
N ASN A 105 -0.01 -14.05 -2.95
CA ASN A 105 -0.11 -15.51 -2.84
C ASN A 105 -1.53 -15.95 -2.43
N VAL A 106 -2.15 -15.27 -1.45
CA VAL A 106 -3.54 -15.56 -1.06
C VAL A 106 -4.50 -15.33 -2.22
N LYS A 107 -4.27 -14.29 -3.04
CA LYS A 107 -5.11 -14.01 -4.20
C LYS A 107 -4.95 -15.08 -5.28
N ASP A 108 -3.73 -15.52 -5.53
CA ASP A 108 -3.42 -16.56 -6.51
C ASP A 108 -4.01 -17.92 -6.09
N ASP A 109 -3.92 -18.28 -4.80
CA ASP A 109 -4.56 -19.48 -4.24
C ASP A 109 -6.09 -19.44 -4.40
N LEU A 110 -6.71 -18.29 -4.12
CA LEU A 110 -8.15 -18.08 -4.31
C LEU A 110 -8.54 -18.17 -5.79
N LEU A 111 -7.73 -17.62 -6.69
CA LEU A 111 -7.97 -17.70 -8.14
C LEU A 111 -7.90 -19.14 -8.62
N HIS A 112 -6.90 -19.91 -8.20
CA HIS A 112 -6.79 -21.33 -8.54
C HIS A 112 -7.96 -22.15 -7.97
N GLN A 113 -8.43 -21.83 -6.77
CA GLN A 113 -9.63 -22.46 -6.22
C GLN A 113 -10.86 -22.17 -7.09
N ILE A 114 -11.04 -20.92 -7.54
CA ILE A 114 -12.14 -20.55 -8.45
C ILE A 114 -11.98 -21.23 -9.81
N GLU A 115 -10.78 -21.27 -10.40
CA GLU A 115 -10.56 -21.96 -11.68
C GLU A 115 -10.93 -23.44 -11.62
N SER A 116 -10.55 -24.13 -10.54
CA SER A 116 -10.87 -25.55 -10.34
C SER A 116 -12.35 -25.81 -10.07
N GLU A 117 -13.03 -24.95 -9.29
CA GLU A 117 -14.48 -25.06 -9.04
C GLU A 117 -15.30 -24.92 -10.34
N TYR A 118 -14.85 -24.07 -11.26
CA TYR A 118 -15.56 -23.80 -12.52
C TYR A 118 -15.06 -24.65 -13.70
N GLY A 119 -14.09 -25.53 -13.48
CA GLY A 119 -13.48 -26.36 -14.53
C GLY A 119 -12.82 -25.53 -15.64
N LEU A 120 -12.34 -24.32 -15.32
CA LEU A 120 -11.59 -23.48 -16.26
C LEU A 120 -10.19 -24.09 -16.38
N GLY A 121 -9.87 -24.67 -17.54
CA GLY A 121 -8.53 -25.18 -17.82
C GLY A 121 -7.47 -24.06 -17.80
N PRO A 122 -6.17 -24.40 -17.73
CA PRO A 122 -5.06 -23.44 -17.67
C PRO A 122 -4.94 -22.54 -18.91
N ASP A 123 -5.74 -22.79 -19.95
CA ASP A 123 -5.65 -22.17 -21.27
C ASP A 123 -6.65 -21.02 -21.47
N VAL A 124 -7.44 -20.66 -20.44
CA VAL A 124 -8.47 -19.60 -20.55
C VAL A 124 -7.80 -18.21 -20.54
N PRO A 125 -7.93 -17.40 -21.61
CA PRO A 125 -7.41 -16.04 -21.63
C PRO A 125 -8.03 -15.17 -20.53
N LYS A 126 -7.21 -14.31 -19.89
CA LYS A 126 -7.62 -13.46 -18.75
C LYS A 126 -8.73 -12.46 -19.07
N ASP A 127 -9.05 -12.31 -20.34
CA ASP A 127 -9.96 -11.34 -20.95
C ASP A 127 -11.30 -11.97 -21.38
N THR A 128 -11.49 -13.27 -21.11
CA THR A 128 -12.75 -13.95 -21.41
C THR A 128 -13.80 -13.62 -20.34
N HIS A 129 -14.61 -12.59 -20.59
CA HIS A 129 -15.80 -12.32 -19.79
C HIS A 129 -16.78 -13.50 -19.96
N SER A 130 -16.89 -14.34 -18.94
CA SER A 130 -17.77 -15.51 -18.97
C SER A 130 -19.23 -15.07 -18.88
N ASP A 131 -19.99 -15.23 -19.96
CA ASP A 131 -21.46 -15.04 -20.00
C ASP A 131 -22.25 -16.15 -19.26
N ARG A 132 -21.56 -16.96 -18.45
CA ARG A 132 -22.20 -18.06 -17.73
C ARG A 132 -22.92 -17.54 -16.48
N PRO A 133 -24.10 -18.09 -16.16
CA PRO A 133 -24.87 -17.68 -15.00
C PRO A 133 -24.07 -17.93 -13.70
N VAL A 134 -24.05 -16.91 -12.84
CA VAL A 134 -23.40 -16.95 -11.52
C VAL A 134 -23.97 -18.12 -10.69
N PRO A 135 -23.15 -19.10 -10.26
CA PRO A 135 -23.65 -20.18 -9.42
C PRO A 135 -24.02 -19.65 -8.04
N LYS A 136 -25.21 -20.03 -7.56
CA LYS A 136 -25.80 -19.58 -6.28
C LYS A 136 -25.28 -20.33 -5.05
N THR A 137 -24.14 -21.02 -5.12
CA THR A 137 -23.77 -22.00 -4.10
C THR A 137 -22.51 -21.62 -3.34
N VAL A 138 -22.65 -20.73 -2.35
CA VAL A 138 -22.07 -20.97 -1.02
C VAL A 138 -23.04 -20.45 0.03
N PHE A 139 -23.81 -21.38 0.62
CA PHE A 139 -24.57 -21.12 1.83
C PHE A 139 -23.58 -20.98 2.99
N THR A 140 -23.49 -19.78 3.56
CA THR A 140 -22.60 -19.45 4.68
C THR A 140 -22.88 -20.35 5.89
N ARG A 141 -21.84 -21.07 6.35
CA ARG A 141 -21.59 -21.62 7.70
C ARG A 141 -22.81 -21.95 8.56
N GLY A 142 -23.07 -23.25 8.73
CA GLY A 142 -23.77 -23.78 9.90
C GLY A 142 -23.07 -23.37 11.20
N LEU A 143 -23.87 -22.97 12.18
CA LEU A 143 -23.47 -22.64 13.54
C LEU A 143 -22.89 -23.91 14.19
N LEU A 144 -21.60 -23.94 14.50
CA LEU A 144 -21.02 -25.00 15.33
C LEU A 144 -21.54 -24.81 16.76
N THR A 145 -22.63 -25.49 17.12
CA THR A 145 -23.06 -25.65 18.51
C THR A 145 -22.04 -26.51 19.25
N ARG A 146 -21.25 -25.86 20.11
CA ARG A 146 -20.40 -26.51 21.12
C ARG A 146 -21.31 -27.17 22.14
N GLN A 147 -21.41 -28.50 22.13
CA GLN A 147 -22.00 -29.23 23.25
C GLN A 147 -21.02 -29.22 24.42
N SER A 148 -21.48 -28.68 25.54
CA SER A 148 -20.90 -28.79 26.89
C SER A 148 -21.23 -30.13 27.51
#